data_AF-A0A1F4EX50-F1
#
_entry.id   AF-A0A1F4EX50-F1
#
_cell.length_a   1.000
_cell.length_b   1.000
_cell.length_c   1.000
_cell.angle_alpha   90.00
_cell.angle_beta   90.00
_cell.angle_gamma   90.00
#
_symmetry.space_group_name_H-M   'P 1'
#
loop_
_entity.id
_entity.type
_entity.pdbx_description
1 polymer ?
#
loop_
_entity_poly.entity_id
_entity_poly.type
_entity_poly.pdbx_seq_one_letter_code
_entity_poly.pdbx_strand_id
1 'polypeptide(L)'
;MDAPRAKFQPVDPGFAARVRASFGRQKAMALIGAELTVVEPGYAEIALPYRDDLTQQKGYVHGGVIGMIADTACGYAVARGQVLRPGRTLTVARGEVYAEDGKPVATMLQTLMMLPDTPDTPE
;
A
#
# COMPACT_ATOMS: atom_id res chain seq x y z
N MET A 1 15.50 8.21 -10.78
CA MET A 1 15.11 7.78 -12.14
C MET A 1 14.07 6.68 -11.95
N ASP A 2 12.83 6.92 -12.35
CA ASP A 2 11.77 5.89 -12.27
C ASP A 2 12.10 4.75 -13.23
N ALA A 3 12.16 3.52 -12.70
CA ALA A 3 12.31 2.32 -13.51
C ALA A 3 11.07 2.14 -14.40
N PRO A 4 11.21 1.58 -15.61
CA PRO A 4 10.07 1.33 -16.48
C PRO A 4 9.07 0.40 -15.78
N ARG A 5 7.85 0.89 -15.55
CA ARG A 5 6.77 0.16 -14.89
C ARG A 5 6.33 -1.01 -15.78
N ALA A 6 6.31 -2.22 -15.24
CA ALA A 6 5.71 -3.36 -15.95
C ALA A 6 4.23 -3.05 -16.21
N LYS A 7 3.75 -3.26 -17.43
CA LYS A 7 2.35 -3.01 -17.81
C LYS A 7 1.44 -4.09 -17.20
N PHE A 8 1.09 -3.93 -15.93
CA PHE A 8 0.05 -4.74 -15.30
C PHE A 8 -1.32 -4.16 -15.64
N GLN A 9 -2.23 -5.01 -16.12
CA GLN A 9 -3.61 -4.64 -16.39
C GLN A 9 -4.55 -5.48 -15.50
N PRO A 10 -5.27 -4.86 -14.56
CA PRO A 10 -6.30 -5.55 -13.77
C PRO A 10 -7.35 -6.16 -14.70
N VAL A 11 -7.76 -7.40 -14.40
CA VAL A 11 -8.90 -8.07 -15.07
C VAL A 11 -10.18 -7.28 -14.86
N ASP A 12 -10.29 -6.61 -13.71
CA ASP A 12 -11.48 -5.91 -13.32
C ASP A 12 -11.42 -4.41 -13.68
N PRO A 13 -12.34 -3.90 -14.51
CA PRO A 13 -12.37 -2.50 -14.90
C PRO A 13 -12.72 -1.55 -13.74
N GLY A 14 -13.39 -2.04 -12.69
CA GLY A 14 -13.78 -1.29 -11.48
C GLY A 14 -12.77 -1.38 -10.34
N PHE A 15 -11.56 -1.92 -10.56
CA PHE A 15 -10.57 -2.15 -9.51
C PHE A 15 -10.29 -0.90 -8.65
N ALA A 16 -10.18 0.27 -9.28
CA ALA A 16 -9.80 1.50 -8.60
C ALA A 16 -10.87 1.98 -7.60
N ALA A 17 -12.16 1.73 -7.88
CA ALA A 17 -13.25 2.03 -6.97
C ALA A 17 -13.26 1.06 -5.78
N ARG A 18 -13.04 -0.24 -6.04
CA ARG A 18 -12.97 -1.25 -4.97
C ARG A 18 -11.79 -1.06 -4.03
N VAL A 19 -10.62 -0.72 -4.58
CA VAL A 19 -9.43 -0.41 -3.79
C VAL A 19 -9.71 0.75 -2.83
N ARG A 20 -10.28 1.86 -3.34
CA ARG A 20 -10.67 3.00 -2.50
C ARG A 20 -11.70 2.62 -1.44
N ALA A 21 -12.72 1.84 -1.82
CA ALA A 21 -13.74 1.39 -0.88
C ALA A 21 -13.14 0.47 0.22
N SER A 22 -12.20 -0.41 -0.14
CA SER A 22 -11.52 -1.28 0.80
C SER A 22 -10.62 -0.49 1.75
N PHE A 23 -9.82 0.44 1.23
CA PHE A 23 -9.00 1.35 2.03
C PHE A 23 -9.86 2.13 3.04
N GLY A 24 -10.99 2.68 2.60
CA GLY A 24 -11.92 3.42 3.46
C GLY A 24 -12.57 2.59 4.58
N ARG A 25 -12.58 1.25 4.48
CA ARG A 25 -13.07 0.37 5.55
C ARG A 25 -12.00 0.08 6.61
N GLN A 26 -10.73 0.35 6.34
CA GLN A 26 -9.66 0.12 7.30
C GLN A 26 -9.64 1.21 8.39
N LYS A 27 -10.25 0.93 9.54
CA LYS A 27 -10.24 1.86 10.69
C LYS A 27 -8.83 2.25 11.13
N ALA A 28 -7.84 1.36 10.96
CA ALA A 28 -6.44 1.63 11.25
C ALA A 28 -5.86 2.76 10.36
N MET A 29 -6.21 2.80 9.07
CA MET A 29 -5.77 3.86 8.16
C MET A 29 -6.36 5.21 8.52
N ALA A 30 -7.64 5.24 8.90
CA ALA A 30 -8.28 6.44 9.42
C ALA A 30 -7.64 6.90 10.75
N LEU A 31 -7.31 5.98 11.66
CA LEU A 31 -6.70 6.28 12.95
C LEU A 31 -5.37 7.03 12.82
N ILE A 32 -4.50 6.56 11.93
CA ILE A 32 -3.19 7.19 11.68
C ILE A 32 -3.28 8.40 10.75
N GLY A 33 -4.44 8.64 10.12
CA GLY A 33 -4.61 9.73 9.15
C GLY A 33 -3.92 9.47 7.81
N ALA A 34 -3.82 8.21 7.40
CA ALA A 34 -3.29 7.84 6.09
C ALA A 34 -4.29 8.14 4.98
N GLU A 35 -3.79 8.64 3.84
CA GLU A 35 -4.58 9.02 2.68
C GLU A 35 -4.13 8.26 1.44
N LEU A 36 -5.05 7.59 0.77
CA LEU A 36 -4.80 6.94 -0.52
C LEU A 36 -4.88 7.98 -1.64
N THR A 37 -3.72 8.49 -2.07
CA THR A 37 -3.60 9.61 -3.01
C THR A 37 -3.64 9.18 -4.48
N VAL A 38 -3.06 8.02 -4.81
CA VAL A 38 -3.02 7.49 -6.18
C VAL A 38 -3.50 6.04 -6.20
N VAL A 39 -4.26 5.69 -7.25
CA VAL A 39 -4.63 4.31 -7.58
C VAL A 39 -4.57 4.15 -9.09
N GLU A 40 -3.61 3.36 -9.56
CA GLU A 40 -3.36 3.03 -10.96
C GLU A 40 -3.21 1.51 -11.11
N PRO A 41 -3.29 0.96 -12.33
CA PRO A 41 -2.98 -0.44 -12.61
C PRO A 41 -1.61 -0.87 -12.05
N GLY A 42 -1.63 -1.60 -10.94
CA GLY A 42 -0.41 -2.14 -10.32
C GLY A 42 0.39 -1.14 -9.47
N TYR A 43 -0.20 0.02 -9.15
CA TYR A 43 0.46 1.09 -8.39
C TYR A 43 -0.54 1.87 -7.51
N ALA A 44 -0.13 2.21 -6.30
CA ALA A 44 -0.90 2.98 -5.35
C ALA A 44 0.04 3.88 -4.57
N GLU A 45 -0.49 4.97 -4.05
CA GLU A 45 0.30 5.87 -3.23
C GLU A 45 -0.49 6.23 -2.00
N ILE A 46 0.14 6.06 -0.83
CA ILE A 46 -0.45 6.39 0.46
C ILE A 46 0.43 7.46 1.09
N ALA A 47 -0.16 8.61 1.38
CA ALA A 47 0.46 9.68 2.14
C ALA A 47 0.15 9.50 3.63
N LEU A 48 1.15 9.72 4.47
CA LEU A 48 0.99 9.83 5.92
C LEU A 48 1.52 11.18 6.37
N PRO A 49 0.65 12.11 6.78
CA PRO A 49 1.08 13.34 7.44
C PRO A 49 1.88 13.01 8.70
N TYR A 50 2.97 13.75 8.95
CA TYR A 50 3.68 13.63 10.22
C TYR A 50 2.76 13.97 11.37
N ARG A 51 2.74 13.11 12.39
CA ARG A 51 2.05 13.34 13.66
C ARG A 51 2.90 12.84 14.80
N ASP A 52 2.97 13.62 15.86
CA ASP A 52 3.83 13.36 17.02
C ASP A 52 3.45 12.06 17.75
N ASP A 53 2.15 11.76 17.82
CA ASP A 53 1.59 10.55 18.44
C ASP A 53 1.90 9.25 17.66
N LEU A 54 2.45 9.36 16.45
CA LEU A 54 2.89 8.23 15.63
C LEU A 54 4.41 8.01 15.68
N THR A 55 5.12 8.77 16.50
CA THR A 55 6.58 8.72 16.58
C THR A 55 7.10 7.66 17.56
N GLN A 56 8.33 7.22 17.34
CA GLN A 56 9.11 6.50 18.36
C GLN A 56 9.89 7.49 19.24
N GLN A 57 10.60 7.00 20.27
CA GLN A 57 11.26 7.79 21.33
C GLN A 57 12.24 8.91 20.88
N LYS A 58 12.66 8.96 19.61
CA LYS A 58 13.52 10.00 19.02
C LYS A 58 12.77 10.93 18.05
N GLY A 59 11.44 10.93 18.03
CA GLY A 59 10.63 11.83 17.20
C GLY A 59 10.54 11.48 15.71
N TYR A 60 11.06 10.32 15.29
CA TYR A 60 10.81 9.78 13.94
C TYR A 60 9.54 8.94 13.95
N VAL A 61 8.81 8.89 12.84
CA VAL A 61 7.67 7.99 12.67
C VAL A 61 8.07 6.56 13.04
N HIS A 62 7.25 5.90 13.85
CA HIS A 62 7.52 4.56 14.34
C HIS A 62 7.61 3.58 13.16
N GLY A 63 8.66 2.74 13.14
CA GLY A 63 8.90 1.80 12.03
C GLY A 63 7.74 0.84 11.77
N GLY A 64 7.00 0.46 12.81
CA GLY A 64 5.77 -0.34 12.67
C GLY A 64 4.64 0.38 11.93
N VAL A 65 4.52 1.71 12.06
CA VAL A 65 3.53 2.50 11.30
C VAL A 65 3.94 2.58 9.83
N ILE A 66 5.24 2.77 9.57
CA ILE A 66 5.82 2.75 8.22
C ILE A 66 5.56 1.39 7.56
N GLY A 67 5.84 0.29 8.27
CA GLY A 67 5.58 -1.07 7.80
C GLY A 67 4.10 -1.33 7.52
N MET A 68 3.20 -0.86 8.39
CA MET A 68 1.76 -0.99 8.21
C MET A 68 1.25 -0.26 6.96
N ILE A 69 1.77 0.93 6.65
CA ILE A 69 1.40 1.65 5.43
C ILE A 69 1.97 0.96 4.21
N ALA A 70 3.23 0.51 4.27
CA ALA A 70 3.83 -0.26 3.19
C ALA A 70 3.00 -1.54 2.90
N ASP A 71 2.58 -2.26 3.94
CA ASP A 71 1.71 -3.45 3.88
C ASP A 71 0.35 -3.14 3.26
N THR A 72 -0.35 -2.15 3.80
CA THR A 72 -1.65 -1.72 3.28
C THR A 72 -1.58 -1.38 1.80
N ALA A 73 -0.56 -0.61 1.46
CA ALA A 73 -0.36 -0.22 0.09
C ALA A 73 -0.11 -1.47 -0.76
N CYS A 74 0.87 -2.33 -0.41
CA CYS A 74 1.14 -3.60 -1.10
C CYS A 74 -0.12 -4.44 -1.33
N GLY A 75 -1.01 -4.56 -0.33
CA GLY A 75 -2.27 -5.28 -0.44
C GLY A 75 -3.23 -4.75 -1.51
N TYR A 76 -3.23 -3.44 -1.76
CA TYR A 76 -4.09 -2.77 -2.75
C TYR A 76 -3.48 -2.59 -4.15
N ALA A 77 -2.24 -3.02 -4.30
CA ALA A 77 -1.28 -2.62 -5.34
C ALA A 77 -0.45 -1.37 -4.99
N VAL A 78 0.35 -1.51 -3.94
CA VAL A 78 1.71 -1.05 -3.60
C VAL A 78 2.03 0.46 -3.46
N ALA A 79 2.45 0.90 -2.26
CA ALA A 79 3.03 2.21 -1.93
C ALA A 79 4.37 2.28 -2.61
N ARG A 80 4.60 3.34 -3.40
CA ARG A 80 5.64 3.41 -4.43
C ARG A 80 6.23 2.04 -4.72
N GLY A 81 5.38 1.18 -5.24
CA GLY A 81 5.67 -0.21 -5.13
C GLY A 81 5.22 -0.95 -6.34
N GLN A 82 5.83 -2.10 -6.48
CA GLN A 82 5.89 -2.78 -7.74
C GLN A 82 5.40 -4.19 -7.53
N VAL A 83 4.34 -4.57 -8.26
CA VAL A 83 4.05 -5.99 -8.47
C VAL A 83 5.24 -6.57 -9.23
N LEU A 84 6.03 -7.40 -8.54
CA LEU A 84 7.19 -8.05 -9.13
C LEU A 84 6.75 -9.28 -9.92
N ARG A 85 5.78 -10.04 -9.38
CA ARG A 85 5.20 -11.22 -10.03
C ARG A 85 3.71 -11.31 -9.74
N PRO A 86 2.85 -11.09 -10.74
CA PRO A 86 1.42 -11.37 -10.60
C PRO A 86 1.15 -12.87 -10.69
N GLY A 87 0.11 -13.34 -10.01
CA GLY A 87 -0.35 -14.72 -10.12
C GLY A 87 -1.80 -14.84 -9.68
N ARG A 88 -2.49 -15.88 -10.17
CA ARG A 88 -3.91 -16.13 -9.86
C ARG A 88 -4.16 -16.40 -8.37
N THR A 89 -3.18 -16.99 -7.70
CA THR A 89 -3.26 -17.35 -6.28
C THR A 89 -2.29 -16.55 -5.44
N LEU A 90 -1.02 -16.45 -5.86
CA LEU A 90 0.01 -15.70 -5.15
C LEU A 90 0.49 -14.50 -5.97
N THR A 91 0.63 -13.35 -5.33
CA THR A 91 1.23 -12.14 -5.90
C THR A 91 2.42 -11.71 -5.05
N VAL A 92 3.56 -11.44 -5.69
CA VAL A 92 4.73 -10.88 -5.02
C VAL A 92 4.83 -9.40 -5.35
N ALA A 93 4.85 -8.56 -4.31
CA ALA A 93 4.93 -7.11 -4.41
C ALA A 93 6.11 -6.56 -3.61
N ARG A 94 6.69 -5.46 -4.05
CA ARG A 94 7.67 -4.67 -3.31
C ARG A 94 7.08 -3.31 -2.96
N GLY A 95 6.95 -2.96 -1.68
CA GLY A 95 6.65 -1.61 -1.24
C GLY A 95 7.94 -0.82 -1.00
N GLU A 96 7.98 0.44 -1.42
CA GLU A 96 9.05 1.38 -1.07
C GLU A 96 8.43 2.59 -0.38
N VAL A 97 9.03 3.00 0.74
CA VAL A 97 8.59 4.15 1.52
C VAL A 97 9.65 5.21 1.48
N TYR A 98 9.23 6.44 1.22
CA TYR A 98 10.09 7.61 1.12
C TYR A 98 9.62 8.66 2.13
N ALA A 99 10.57 9.48 2.60
CA ALA A 99 10.27 10.70 3.31
C ALA A 99 9.77 11.78 2.33
N GLU A 100 9.17 12.85 2.85
CA GLU A 100 8.67 13.97 2.04
C GLU A 100 9.77 14.64 1.19
N ASP A 101 11.01 14.64 1.68
CA ASP A 101 12.18 15.12 0.94
C ASP A 101 12.71 14.12 -0.12
N GLY A 102 12.00 13.03 -0.35
CA GLY A 102 12.30 12.00 -1.34
C GLY A 102 13.36 10.97 -0.91
N LYS A 103 13.85 11.01 0.33
CA LYS A 103 14.83 10.01 0.82
C LYS A 103 14.17 8.65 1.07
N PRO A 104 14.78 7.52 0.66
CA PRO A 104 14.26 6.20 0.97
C PRO A 104 14.32 5.93 2.48
N VAL A 105 13.22 5.44 3.04
CA VAL A 105 13.06 5.17 4.48
C VAL A 105 12.95 3.66 4.74
N ALA A 106 12.17 2.94 3.94
CA ALA A 106 12.00 1.50 4.08
C ALA A 106 11.73 0.82 2.73
N THR A 107 12.09 -0.45 2.63
CA THR A 107 11.65 -1.34 1.54
C THR A 107 11.03 -2.59 2.15
N MET A 108 9.99 -3.10 1.52
CA MET A 108 9.27 -4.27 1.96
C MET A 108 9.02 -5.19 0.79
N LEU A 109 9.27 -6.49 0.96
CA LEU A 109 8.89 -7.52 0.00
C LEU A 109 7.79 -8.37 0.61
N GLN A 110 6.67 -8.48 -0.09
CA GLN A 110 5.47 -9.13 0.42
C GLN A 110 4.93 -10.16 -0.56
N THR A 111 4.39 -11.23 -0.01
CA THR A 111 3.62 -12.23 -0.76
C THR A 111 2.18 -12.18 -0.30
N LEU A 112 1.27 -11.95 -1.22
CA LEU A 112 -0.17 -11.85 -1.00
C LEU A 112 -0.86 -13.07 -1.60
N MET A 113 -1.90 -13.58 -0.94
CA MET A 113 -2.76 -14.62 -1.47
C MET A 113 -4.12 -14.04 -1.84
N MET A 114 -4.59 -14.32 -3.05
CA MET A 114 -5.98 -14.06 -3.42
C MET A 114 -6.86 -15.21 -2.90
N LEU A 115 -7.86 -14.87 -2.09
CA LEU A 115 -8.87 -15.80 -1.60
C LEU A 115 -10.14 -15.66 -2.47
N PRO A 116 -10.45 -16.64 -3.34
CA PRO A 116 -11.63 -16.56 -4.19
C PRO A 116 -12.90 -16.49 -3.36
N ASP A 117 -13.89 -15.75 -3.85
CA ASP A 117 -15.25 -15.66 -3.27
C ASP A 117 -15.28 -15.25 -1.79
N THR A 118 -14.19 -14.68 -1.28
CA THR A 118 -14.08 -14.19 0.10
C THR A 118 -14.26 -12.66 0.10
N PRO A 119 -15.38 -12.13 0.64
CA PRO A 119 -15.61 -10.69 0.68
C PRO A 119 -14.65 -10.00 1.66
N ASP A 120 -14.25 -8.77 1.33
CA ASP A 120 -13.42 -7.91 2.20
C ASP A 120 -14.14 -7.46 3.49
N THR A 121 -15.45 -7.70 3.60
CA THR A 121 -16.27 -7.33 4.75
C THR A 121 -16.39 -8.52 5.69
N PRO A 122 -16.18 -8.34 7.02
CA PRO A 122 -16.62 -9.32 7.99
C PRO A 122 -18.15 -9.45 7.90
N GLU A 123 -18.66 -10.69 7.96
CA GLU A 123 -20.10 -10.97 8.15
C GLU A 123 -20.62 -10.36 9.46
#